data_AF-A0A5B7GXS3-F1
#
_entry.id   AF-A0A5B7GXS3-F1
#
_cell.length_a   1.000
_cell.length_b   1.000
_cell.length_c   1.000
_cell.angle_alpha   90.00
_cell.angle_beta   90.00
_cell.angle_gamma   90.00
#
_symmetry.space_group_name_H-M   'P 1'
#
loop_
_entity.id
_entity.type
_entity.pdbx_description
1 polymer ?
#
loop_
_entity_poly.entity_id
_entity_poly.type
_entity_poly.pdbx_seq_one_letter_code
_entity_poly.pdbx_strand_id
1 'polypeptide(L)'
;MYKTVNDIEKIDKEDLVLLMEEDGRTREHEKIRMRQRVKDIGKYSFSHRTVEKWNALVNGIVTAHSLHNFKEKLDKWRYGDRTL
;
A
#
# COMPACT_ATOMS: atom_id res chain seq x y z
N MET A 1 2.98 16.16 -22.38
CA MET A 1 4.30 15.65 -22.81
C MET A 1 5.44 15.92 -21.82
N TYR A 2 5.68 17.16 -21.37
CA TYR A 2 6.85 17.50 -20.52
C TYR A 2 7.08 16.56 -19.32
N LYS A 3 6.03 16.19 -18.58
CA LYS A 3 6.16 15.35 -17.38
C LYS A 3 6.49 13.89 -17.68
N THR A 4 5.93 13.33 -18.76
CA THR A 4 6.17 11.95 -19.19
C THR A 4 7.58 11.80 -19.77
N VAL A 5 8.03 12.80 -20.55
CA VAL A 5 9.39 12.83 -21.14
C VAL A 5 10.46 13.00 -20.05
N ASN A 6 10.12 13.63 -18.93
CA ASN A 6 11.00 13.78 -17.77
C ASN A 6 10.81 12.68 -16.71
N ASP A 7 10.11 11.59 -17.02
CA ASP A 7 9.84 10.45 -16.11
C ASP A 7 9.16 10.82 -14.77
N ILE A 8 8.52 11.98 -14.69
CA ILE A 8 7.83 12.46 -13.49
C ILE A 8 6.52 11.70 -13.28
N GLU A 9 5.83 11.34 -14.37
CA GLU A 9 4.60 10.55 -14.36
C GLU A 9 4.80 9.30 -15.23
N LYS A 10 4.68 8.10 -14.63
CA LYS A 10 4.68 6.83 -15.38
C LYS A 10 3.30 6.57 -15.97
N ILE A 11 3.16 6.83 -17.26
CA ILE A 11 1.99 6.47 -18.06
C ILE A 11 2.27 5.07 -18.66
N ASP A 12 1.36 4.13 -18.51
CA ASP A 12 1.52 2.79 -19.11
C ASP A 12 1.31 2.84 -20.62
N LYS A 13 1.86 1.85 -21.32
CA LYS A 13 1.83 1.78 -22.80
C LYS A 13 0.41 1.72 -23.34
N GLU A 14 -0.51 1.08 -22.63
CA GLU A 14 -1.92 1.00 -23.00
C GLU A 14 -2.63 2.36 -22.88
N ASP A 15 -2.23 3.18 -21.91
CA ASP A 15 -2.75 4.54 -21.74
C ASP A 15 -2.23 5.48 -22.85
N LEU A 16 -1.04 5.22 -23.41
CA LEU A 16 -0.53 5.91 -24.60
C LEU A 16 -1.25 5.49 -25.89
N VAL A 17 -1.61 4.21 -26.02
CA VAL A 17 -2.36 3.70 -27.18
C VAL A 17 -3.76 4.31 -27.22
N LEU A 18 -4.44 4.42 -26.08
CA LEU A 18 -5.74 5.10 -25.99
C LEU A 18 -5.67 6.59 -26.37
N LEU A 19 -4.54 7.27 -26.11
CA LEU A 19 -4.33 8.66 -26.53
C LEU A 19 -4.33 8.77 -28.07
N MET A 20 -3.66 7.85 -28.76
CA MET A 20 -3.52 7.89 -30.22
C MET A 20 -4.81 7.57 -30.99
N GLU A 21 -5.70 6.74 -30.43
CA GLU A 21 -6.92 6.32 -31.15
C GLU A 21 -8.08 7.31 -31.07
N GLU A 22 -8.03 8.30 -30.17
CA GLU A 22 -9.05 9.36 -30.05
C GLU A 22 -8.78 10.54 -31.01
N ASP A 23 -7.78 10.46 -31.90
CA ASP A 23 -7.30 11.61 -32.64
C ASP A 23 -7.93 11.75 -34.04
N GLY A 24 -9.18 12.20 -34.03
CA GLY A 24 -9.91 12.69 -35.21
C GLY A 24 -10.13 14.21 -35.20
N ARG A 25 -9.40 14.98 -34.37
CA ARG A 25 -9.61 16.44 -34.25
C ARG A 25 -8.32 17.23 -34.05
N THR A 26 -7.89 17.88 -35.13
CA THR A 26 -6.98 19.02 -35.13
C THR A 26 -7.59 20.20 -34.35
N ARG A 27 -7.32 20.30 -33.05
CA ARG A 27 -7.20 21.58 -32.34
C ARG A 27 -6.61 21.37 -30.95
N GLU A 28 -5.42 21.96 -30.80
CA GLU A 28 -4.66 22.29 -29.59
C GLU A 28 -5.24 21.86 -28.22
N HIS A 29 -4.38 21.16 -27.47
CA HIS A 29 -4.51 20.67 -26.10
C HIS A 29 -5.32 19.37 -25.90
N GLU A 30 -4.70 18.24 -26.25
CA GLU A 30 -5.10 16.92 -25.76
C GLU A 30 -5.10 16.89 -24.23
N LYS A 31 -6.30 16.79 -23.65
CA LYS A 31 -6.48 16.67 -22.21
C LYS A 31 -6.36 15.20 -21.86
N ILE A 32 -5.20 14.78 -21.39
CA ILE A 32 -4.94 13.41 -20.92
C ILE A 32 -6.04 13.06 -19.90
N ARG A 33 -6.98 12.21 -20.32
CA ARG A 33 -8.03 11.71 -19.45
C ARG A 33 -7.40 10.63 -18.58
N MET A 34 -6.84 11.05 -17.44
CA MET A 34 -6.31 10.15 -16.43
C MET A 34 -7.42 9.17 -16.03
N ARG A 35 -7.34 7.93 -16.51
CA ARG A 35 -8.09 6.82 -15.90
C ARG A 35 -7.70 6.82 -14.43
N GLN A 36 -8.68 6.93 -13.54
CA GLN A 36 -8.43 6.80 -12.10
C GLN A 36 -7.90 5.39 -11.86
N ARG A 37 -6.56 5.24 -11.85
CA ARG A 37 -5.89 4.03 -11.42
C ARG A 37 -5.99 3.96 -9.90
N VAL A 38 -7.11 3.42 -9.44
CA VAL A 38 -7.27 3.04 -8.04
C VAL A 38 -6.33 1.87 -7.82
N LYS A 39 -5.18 2.14 -7.20
CA LYS A 39 -4.33 1.06 -6.65
C LYS A 39 -5.12 0.44 -5.49
N ASP A 40 -5.14 -0.89 -5.40
CA ASP A 40 -5.73 -1.64 -4.28
C ASP A 40 -4.89 -1.51 -2.98
N ILE A 41 -4.51 -0.28 -2.63
CA ILE A 41 -3.69 0.03 -1.44
C ILE A 41 -4.42 -0.43 -0.17
N GLY A 42 -5.76 -0.40 -0.19
CA GLY A 42 -6.58 -0.83 0.94
C GLY A 42 -6.45 -2.33 1.28
N LYS A 43 -6.15 -3.20 0.32
CA LYS A 43 -6.19 -4.66 0.53
C LYS A 43 -5.14 -5.15 1.53
N TYR A 44 -3.97 -4.50 1.55
CA TYR A 44 -2.83 -4.86 2.40
C TYR A 44 -2.37 -3.72 3.30
N SER A 45 -3.19 -2.66 3.45
CA SER A 45 -2.88 -1.57 4.37
C SER A 45 -3.27 -1.94 5.80
N PHE A 46 -2.35 -1.68 6.73
CA PHE A 46 -2.65 -1.67 8.17
C PHE A 46 -2.78 -0.23 8.65
N SER A 47 -3.68 0.01 9.60
CA SER A 47 -3.76 1.32 10.25
C SER A 47 -2.48 1.61 11.03
N HIS A 48 -2.11 2.89 11.15
CA HIS A 48 -0.95 3.31 11.92
C HIS A 48 -1.00 2.79 13.37
N ARG A 49 -2.19 2.86 13.99
CA ARG A 49 -2.46 2.33 15.35
C ARG A 49 -2.16 0.84 15.47
N THR A 50 -2.41 0.07 14.41
CA THR A 50 -2.11 -1.36 14.39
C THR A 50 -0.60 -1.57 14.35
N VAL A 51 0.10 -0.84 13.49
CA VAL A 51 1.56 -0.93 13.32
C VAL A 51 2.30 -0.55 14.60
N GLU A 52 1.92 0.56 15.25
CA GLU A 52 2.53 1.00 16.51
C GLU A 52 2.43 -0.07 17.61
N LYS A 53 1.28 -0.73 17.73
CA LYS A 53 1.09 -1.82 18.70
C LYS A 53 1.99 -3.03 18.42
N TRP A 54 2.23 -3.36 17.16
CA TRP A 54 3.15 -4.45 16.78
C TRP A 54 4.61 -4.05 17.03
N ASN A 55 4.98 -2.80 16.75
CA ASN A 55 6.34 -2.30 16.96
C ASN A 55 6.69 -2.14 18.45
N ALA A 56 5.70 -2.01 19.33
CA ALA A 56 5.89 -1.98 20.79
C ALA A 56 6.14 -3.37 21.41
N LEU A 57 6.10 -4.45 20.62
CA LEU A 57 6.38 -5.79 21.14
C LEU A 57 7.86 -5.96 21.51
N VAL A 58 8.09 -6.60 22.65
CA VAL A 58 9.45 -6.93 23.10
C VAL A 58 10.04 -8.03 22.22
N ASN A 59 11.33 -7.91 21.90
CA ASN A 59 12.03 -8.88 21.04
C ASN A 59 11.85 -10.34 21.50
N GLY A 60 11.87 -10.59 22.82
CA GLY A 60 11.67 -11.94 23.37
C GLY A 60 10.28 -12.56 23.12
N ILE A 61 9.28 -11.75 22.75
CA ILE A 61 7.97 -12.22 22.25
C ILE A 61 8.12 -12.59 20.78
N VAL A 62 8.70 -11.70 19.97
CA VAL A 62 8.87 -11.86 18.52
C VAL A 62 9.76 -13.06 18.17
N THR A 63 10.81 -13.32 18.95
CA THR A 63 11.77 -14.41 18.73
C THR A 63 11.34 -15.74 19.37
N ALA A 64 10.05 -15.92 19.67
CA ALA A 64 9.57 -17.18 20.26
C ALA A 64 9.75 -18.35 19.26
N HIS A 65 10.29 -19.47 19.76
CA HIS A 65 10.63 -20.65 18.94
C HIS A 65 9.40 -21.42 18.40
N SER A 66 8.21 -21.20 18.97
CA SER A 66 6.97 -21.88 18.57
C SER A 66 5.82 -20.89 18.54
N LEU A 67 4.89 -21.08 17.60
CA LEU A 67 3.65 -20.30 17.50
C LEU A 67 2.82 -20.36 18.79
N HIS A 68 2.85 -21.50 19.49
CA HIS A 68 2.16 -21.64 20.77
C HIS A 68 2.76 -20.72 21.84
N ASN A 69 4.10 -20.72 21.95
CA ASN A 69 4.85 -19.86 22.87
C ASN A 69 4.69 -18.37 22.51
N PHE A 70 4.71 -18.04 21.21
CA PHE A 70 4.42 -16.70 20.72
C PHE A 70 3.04 -16.22 21.17
N LYS A 71 2.01 -17.06 20.98
CA LYS A 71 0.63 -16.75 21.37
C LYS A 71 0.51 -16.53 22.88
N GLU A 72 1.11 -17.39 23.70
CA GLU A 72 1.07 -17.27 25.17
C GLU A 72 1.74 -15.97 25.64
N LYS A 73 2.93 -15.67 25.14
CA LYS A 73 3.67 -14.44 25.46
C LYS A 73 2.93 -13.19 24.99
N LEU A 74 2.29 -13.24 23.83
CA LEU A 74 1.50 -12.13 23.31
C LEU A 74 0.23 -11.91 24.15
N ASP A 75 -0.43 -12.97 24.60
CA ASP A 75 -1.62 -12.87 25.45
C ASP A 75 -1.28 -12.25 26.81
N LYS A 76 -0.18 -12.71 27.44
CA LYS A 76 0.37 -12.10 28.67
C LYS A 76 0.71 -10.63 28.48
N TRP A 77 1.34 -10.26 27.35
CA TRP A 77 1.66 -8.86 27.06
C TRP A 77 0.41 -7.99 26.85
N ARG A 78 -0.68 -8.54 26.30
CA ARG A 78 -1.93 -7.81 26.05
C ARG A 78 -2.81 -7.64 27.28
N TYR A 79 -2.89 -8.66 28.14
CA TYR A 79 -3.88 -8.73 29.21
C TYR A 79 -3.26 -8.80 30.61
N GLY A 80 -1.92 -8.82 30.72
CA GLY A 80 -1.20 -9.09 31.96
C GLY A 80 -1.24 -10.56 32.35
N ASP A 81 -0.56 -10.92 33.43
CA ASP A 81 -0.74 -12.23 34.07
C ASP A 81 -2.15 -12.28 34.70
N ARG A 82 -3.08 -12.89 33.97
CA ARG A 82 -4.45 -13.18 34.43
C ARG A 82 -4.48 -14.34 35.45
N THR A 83 -3.49 -14.44 36.32
CA THR A 83 -3.55 -15.32 37.50
C THR A 83 -4.41 -14.63 38.55
N LEU A 84 -5.73 -14.84 38.47
CA LEU A 84 -6.68 -14.68 39.57
C LEU A 84 -7.14 -16.07 40.00
#